data_AF-A0A940BZT6-F1
#
_entry.id   AF-A0A940BZT6-F1
#
_cell.length_a   1.000
_cell.length_b   1.000
_cell.length_c   1.000
_cell.angle_alpha   90.00
_cell.angle_beta   90.00
_cell.angle_gamma   90.00
#
_symmetry.space_group_name_H-M   'P 1'
#
loop_
_entity.id
_entity.type
_entity.pdbx_description
1 polymer ?
#
loop_
_entity_poly.entity_id
_entity_poly.type
_entity_poly.pdbx_seq_one_letter_code
_entity_poly.pdbx_strand_id
1 'polypeptide(L)'
;MLRMGMLLLGRGRWKNQQLVSPEYIAEAQKKHIENRSGDPAQDPNWAAGYCYQMWRCCFDAYRADGMGGQFIVVMPRQEMIMVFTSALGGDKPIGYPLWLIERKLLPGVFDLPQVYGVDAAESLAKLAAQLSAPQARPMPEGAKAFPFGRRIGFGPEGAALFDSGAGLKLMSLTVDDAKARIEMNAGVVEAEYAWGAPKINAAPQIALGGWAREAVISGQADWDGEKGLRLSVRYLGEPLTIRFDVKTDGGAAHVRVMATLGGVCRVEGRVE
;
A
#
# COMPACT_ATOMS: atom_id res chain seq x y z
N MET A 1 -14.76 -4.37 -1.34
CA MET A 1 -14.52 -4.21 0.11
C MET A 1 -15.63 -3.42 0.81
N LEU A 2 -15.90 -2.16 0.46
CA LEU A 2 -16.91 -1.35 1.19
C LEU A 2 -18.31 -2.00 1.28
N ARG A 3 -18.80 -2.62 0.20
CA ARG A 3 -20.08 -3.34 0.22
C ARG A 3 -20.14 -4.47 1.27
N MET A 4 -19.03 -5.16 1.48
CA MET A 4 -18.92 -6.18 2.53
C MET A 4 -18.98 -5.52 3.91
N GLY A 5 -18.25 -4.42 4.13
CA GLY A 5 -18.34 -3.67 5.39
C GLY A 5 -19.77 -3.20 5.69
N MET A 6 -20.50 -2.72 4.68
CA MET A 6 -21.91 -2.32 4.80
C MET A 6 -22.83 -3.50 5.16
N LEU A 7 -22.59 -4.68 4.59
CA LEU A 7 -23.31 -5.91 4.96
C LEU A 7 -23.08 -6.27 6.42
N LEU A 8 -21.82 -6.19 6.88
CA LEU A 8 -21.43 -6.50 8.26
C LEU A 8 -22.02 -5.50 9.26
N LEU A 9 -21.89 -4.19 8.99
CA LEU A 9 -22.49 -3.13 9.79
C LEU A 9 -24.02 -3.26 9.84
N GLY A 10 -24.63 -3.57 8.69
CA GLY A 10 -26.07 -3.84 8.54
C GLY A 10 -26.53 -5.19 9.10
N ARG A 11 -25.72 -5.88 9.91
CA ARG A 11 -26.05 -7.16 10.54
C ARG A 11 -26.53 -8.22 9.54
N GLY A 12 -25.84 -8.30 8.40
CA GLY A 12 -26.11 -9.29 7.34
C GLY A 12 -27.21 -8.85 6.35
N ARG A 13 -27.74 -7.64 6.50
CA ARG A 13 -28.72 -7.07 5.57
C ARG A 13 -28.03 -6.27 4.47
N TRP A 14 -28.45 -6.51 3.24
CA TRP A 14 -28.06 -5.69 2.09
C TRP A 14 -29.31 -5.15 1.42
N LYS A 15 -29.44 -3.82 1.36
CA LYS A 15 -30.68 -3.15 0.95
C LYS A 15 -31.88 -3.70 1.75
N ASN A 16 -32.87 -4.26 1.07
CA ASN A 16 -34.07 -4.81 1.69
C ASN A 16 -34.03 -6.32 1.93
N GLN A 17 -32.89 -6.99 1.73
CA GLN A 17 -32.76 -8.43 1.83
C GLN A 17 -31.80 -8.86 2.93
N GLN A 18 -32.17 -9.88 3.71
CA GLN A 18 -31.28 -10.54 4.67
C GLN A 18 -30.45 -11.60 3.91
N LEU A 19 -29.13 -11.38 3.80
CA LEU A 19 -28.25 -12.32 3.10
C LEU A 19 -27.51 -13.26 4.05
N VAL A 20 -27.20 -12.80 5.25
CA VAL A 20 -26.53 -13.56 6.33
C VAL A 20 -27.32 -13.35 7.61
N SER A 21 -27.54 -14.36 8.45
CA SER A 21 -28.36 -14.15 9.66
C SER A 21 -27.75 -13.10 10.61
N PRO A 22 -28.57 -12.27 11.27
CA PRO A 22 -28.05 -11.30 12.23
C PRO A 22 -27.38 -11.98 13.42
N GLU A 23 -27.81 -13.18 13.80
CA GLU A 23 -27.18 -14.00 14.85
C GLU A 23 -25.76 -14.42 14.46
N TYR A 24 -25.54 -14.79 13.20
CA TYR A 24 -24.21 -15.15 12.71
C TYR A 24 -23.26 -13.96 12.82
N ILE A 25 -23.71 -12.76 12.40
CA ILE A 25 -22.90 -11.54 12.52
C ILE A 25 -22.64 -11.20 13.99
N ALA A 26 -23.64 -11.35 14.85
CA ALA A 26 -23.50 -11.11 16.29
C ALA A 26 -22.50 -12.06 16.95
N GLU A 27 -22.39 -13.31 16.50
CA GLU A 27 -21.37 -14.25 16.95
C GLU A 27 -19.99 -13.94 16.37
N ALA A 28 -19.90 -13.59 15.09
CA ALA A 28 -18.63 -13.36 14.39
C ALA A 28 -17.82 -12.18 14.95
N GLN A 29 -18.47 -11.21 15.61
CA GLN A 29 -17.80 -10.10 16.29
C GLN A 29 -17.30 -10.43 17.70
N LYS A 30 -17.61 -11.61 18.26
CA LYS A 30 -17.19 -12.02 19.60
C LYS A 30 -15.78 -12.61 19.61
N LYS A 31 -15.14 -12.63 20.78
CA LYS A 31 -13.87 -13.33 20.98
C LYS A 31 -14.16 -14.80 21.28
N HIS A 32 -13.96 -15.66 20.28
CA HIS A 32 -14.06 -17.11 20.45
C HIS A 32 -12.68 -17.77 20.51
N ILE A 33 -11.69 -17.17 19.83
CA ILE A 33 -10.31 -17.65 19.77
C ILE A 33 -9.37 -16.55 20.29
N GLU A 34 -8.40 -16.94 21.11
CA GLU A 34 -7.27 -16.11 21.52
C GLU A 34 -6.22 -16.08 20.41
N ASN A 35 -5.77 -14.89 20.02
CA ASN A 35 -4.79 -14.66 18.95
C ASN A 35 -3.59 -13.84 19.45
N ARG A 36 -3.43 -13.71 20.76
CA ARG A 36 -2.24 -13.15 21.40
C ARG A 36 -0.98 -13.95 21.02
N SER A 37 0.02 -13.24 20.49
CA SER A 37 1.40 -13.72 20.36
C SER A 37 2.32 -12.80 21.16
N GLY A 38 2.80 -13.25 22.33
CA GLY A 38 3.69 -12.45 23.18
C GLY A 38 2.96 -11.47 24.10
N ASP A 39 3.53 -10.29 24.34
CA ASP A 39 2.94 -9.25 25.21
C ASP A 39 1.81 -8.49 24.47
N PRO A 40 0.56 -8.49 24.97
CA PRO A 40 -0.56 -7.78 24.35
C PRO A 40 -0.34 -6.27 24.27
N ALA A 41 0.51 -5.70 25.12
CA ALA A 41 0.84 -4.27 25.05
C ALA A 41 1.62 -3.92 23.78
N GLN A 42 2.29 -4.90 23.15
CA GLN A 42 3.06 -4.68 21.93
C GLN A 42 2.18 -4.68 20.67
N ASP A 43 1.14 -5.52 20.64
CA ASP A 43 0.14 -5.53 19.56
C ASP A 43 -1.29 -5.77 20.10
N PRO A 44 -1.92 -4.73 20.68
CA PRO A 44 -3.21 -4.87 21.33
C PRO A 44 -4.35 -5.20 20.35
N ASN A 45 -4.21 -4.81 19.08
CA ASN A 45 -5.19 -5.13 18.05
C ASN A 45 -5.06 -6.56 17.55
N TRP A 46 -3.85 -7.10 17.48
CA TRP A 46 -3.66 -8.53 17.19
C TRP A 46 -4.12 -9.42 18.34
N ALA A 47 -3.99 -8.98 19.59
CA ALA A 47 -4.39 -9.76 20.77
C ALA A 47 -5.90 -9.64 21.15
N ALA A 48 -6.70 -8.90 20.37
CA ALA A 48 -8.08 -8.57 20.73
C ALA A 48 -9.08 -9.73 20.55
N GLY A 49 -8.67 -10.85 19.94
CA GLY A 49 -9.48 -12.02 19.69
C GLY A 49 -9.85 -12.20 18.22
N TYR A 50 -10.37 -13.39 17.92
CA TYR A 50 -10.77 -13.80 16.58
C TYR A 50 -12.02 -14.70 16.62
N CYS A 51 -12.85 -14.63 15.59
CA CYS A 51 -13.94 -15.56 15.33
C CYS A 51 -14.32 -15.54 13.84
N TYR A 52 -14.72 -16.68 13.27
CA TYR A 52 -15.33 -16.78 11.93
C TYR A 52 -14.65 -15.94 10.83
N GLN A 53 -13.31 -15.99 10.73
CA GLN A 53 -12.55 -15.22 9.72
C GLN A 53 -12.58 -13.70 9.93
N MET A 54 -12.84 -13.26 11.16
CA MET A 54 -12.89 -11.87 11.58
C MET A 54 -12.03 -11.67 12.84
N TRP A 55 -11.22 -10.61 12.81
CA TRP A 55 -10.37 -10.19 13.92
C TRP A 55 -11.09 -9.11 14.71
N ARG A 56 -10.94 -9.10 16.03
CA ARG A 56 -11.38 -8.00 16.87
C ARG A 56 -10.29 -6.92 16.94
N CYS A 57 -10.68 -5.73 17.35
CA CYS A 57 -9.78 -4.61 17.65
C CYS A 57 -9.89 -4.25 19.14
N CYS A 58 -8.85 -3.61 19.69
CA CYS A 58 -8.85 -3.20 21.10
C CYS A 58 -9.79 -2.00 21.39
N PHE A 59 -10.32 -1.36 20.35
CA PHE A 59 -11.20 -0.19 20.41
C PHE A 59 -12.67 -0.50 20.05
N ASP A 60 -13.17 -1.68 20.45
CA ASP A 60 -14.57 -2.11 20.26
C ASP A 60 -15.03 -2.12 18.79
N ALA A 61 -14.16 -2.64 17.94
CA ALA A 61 -14.39 -2.84 16.52
C ALA A 61 -14.03 -4.27 16.12
N TYR A 62 -14.44 -4.67 14.93
CA TYR A 62 -13.99 -5.91 14.30
C TYR A 62 -13.62 -5.66 12.84
N ARG A 63 -12.82 -6.55 12.27
CA ARG A 63 -12.24 -6.35 10.96
C ARG A 63 -12.00 -7.64 10.19
N ALA A 64 -11.98 -7.50 8.88
CA ALA A 64 -11.41 -8.50 7.99
C ALA A 64 -10.01 -8.02 7.54
N ASP A 65 -9.01 -8.88 7.70
CA ASP A 65 -7.60 -8.60 7.42
C ASP A 65 -7.17 -9.26 6.12
N GLY A 66 -6.47 -8.51 5.28
CA GLY A 66 -5.79 -9.02 4.09
C GLY A 66 -4.32 -8.63 4.09
N MET A 67 -3.50 -9.50 3.47
CA MET A 67 -2.06 -9.30 3.36
C MET A 67 -1.70 -7.93 2.77
N GLY A 68 -0.69 -7.29 3.34
CA GLY A 68 -0.25 -5.95 2.90
C GLY A 68 -1.07 -4.80 3.48
N GLY A 69 -1.91 -5.04 4.48
CA GLY A 69 -2.70 -4.00 5.16
C GLY A 69 -4.01 -3.68 4.47
N GLN A 70 -4.65 -4.70 3.89
CA GLN A 70 -6.04 -4.57 3.43
C GLN A 70 -6.93 -4.71 4.65
N PHE A 71 -7.79 -3.74 4.91
CA PHE A 71 -8.72 -3.81 6.04
C PHE A 71 -10.12 -3.41 5.63
N ILE A 72 -11.08 -4.14 6.16
CA ILE A 72 -12.45 -3.66 6.35
C ILE A 72 -12.64 -3.59 7.85
N VAL A 73 -12.63 -2.39 8.43
CA VAL A 73 -12.85 -2.18 9.87
C VAL A 73 -14.28 -1.69 10.07
N VAL A 74 -15.06 -2.42 10.85
CA VAL A 74 -16.44 -2.12 11.19
C VAL A 74 -16.50 -1.66 12.64
N MET A 75 -17.08 -0.48 12.84
CA MET A 75 -17.21 0.19 14.13
C MET A 75 -18.70 0.44 14.41
N PRO A 76 -19.40 -0.57 14.98
CA PRO A 76 -20.87 -0.52 15.12
C PRO A 76 -21.35 0.66 15.96
N ARG A 77 -20.61 1.01 17.02
CA ARG A 77 -20.96 2.11 17.93
C ARG A 77 -21.00 3.47 17.21
N GLN A 78 -20.14 3.67 16.22
CA GLN A 78 -20.03 4.89 15.43
C GLN A 78 -20.84 4.80 14.12
N GLU A 79 -21.54 3.68 13.88
CA GLU A 79 -22.19 3.38 12.60
C GLU A 79 -21.27 3.57 11.39
N MET A 80 -19.99 3.21 11.56
CA MET A 80 -18.93 3.59 10.63
C MET A 80 -18.16 2.37 10.11
N ILE A 81 -17.74 2.46 8.85
CA ILE A 81 -16.83 1.51 8.21
C ILE A 81 -15.64 2.28 7.66
N MET A 82 -14.44 1.76 7.88
CA MET A 82 -13.25 2.23 7.20
C MET A 82 -12.63 1.11 6.37
N VAL A 83 -12.33 1.42 5.11
CA VAL A 83 -11.70 0.49 4.17
C VAL A 83 -10.33 1.01 3.83
N PHE A 84 -9.33 0.14 3.98
CA PHE A 84 -7.96 0.41 3.56
C PHE A 84 -7.56 -0.56 2.48
N THR A 85 -7.08 -0.03 1.36
CA THR A 85 -6.39 -0.78 0.31
C THR A 85 -4.94 -0.32 0.28
N SER A 86 -4.02 -1.19 0.64
CA SER A 86 -2.65 -0.80 0.95
C SER A 86 -1.62 -1.75 0.34
N ALA A 87 -0.34 -1.38 0.44
CA ALA A 87 0.78 -2.27 0.14
C ALA A 87 1.88 -2.05 1.20
N LEU A 88 1.56 -2.41 2.45
CA LEU A 88 2.39 -2.25 3.65
C LEU A 88 3.16 -3.54 3.99
N GLY A 89 4.28 -3.43 4.69
CA GLY A 89 5.20 -4.56 4.93
C GLY A 89 6.68 -4.23 4.76
N GLY A 90 6.99 -3.06 4.18
CA GLY A 90 8.35 -2.52 4.09
C GLY A 90 8.68 -1.52 5.20
N ASP A 91 8.45 -0.24 4.95
CA ASP A 91 8.78 0.88 5.85
C ASP A 91 7.72 1.16 6.93
N LYS A 92 6.52 0.59 6.77
CA LYS A 92 5.43 0.71 7.74
C LYS A 92 4.88 -0.67 8.10
N PRO A 93 4.58 -0.90 9.38
CA PRO A 93 3.96 -2.14 9.81
C PRO A 93 2.58 -2.29 9.17
N ILE A 94 2.18 -3.53 8.93
CA ILE A 94 0.87 -3.87 8.33
C ILE A 94 -0.28 -3.29 9.18
N GLY A 95 -0.13 -3.23 10.51
CA GLY A 95 -1.12 -2.66 11.42
C GLY A 95 -1.20 -1.12 11.43
N TYR A 96 -0.41 -0.40 10.62
CA TYR A 96 -0.41 1.07 10.59
C TYR A 96 -1.79 1.71 10.37
N PRO A 97 -2.69 1.16 9.52
CA PRO A 97 -4.06 1.67 9.40
C PRO A 97 -4.84 1.61 10.70
N LEU A 98 -4.72 0.54 11.49
CA LEU A 98 -5.41 0.42 12.78
C LEU A 98 -4.92 1.48 13.77
N TRP A 99 -3.61 1.75 13.77
CA TRP A 99 -3.03 2.85 14.54
C TRP A 99 -3.58 4.22 14.10
N LEU A 100 -3.71 4.46 12.79
CA LEU A 100 -4.32 5.71 12.27
C LEU A 100 -5.77 5.86 12.73
N ILE A 101 -6.56 4.78 12.68
CA ILE A 101 -7.95 4.79 13.14
C ILE A 101 -8.00 5.19 14.61
N GLU A 102 -7.30 4.45 15.47
CA GLU A 102 -7.33 4.64 16.92
C GLU A 102 -6.79 6.01 17.34
N ARG A 103 -5.65 6.44 16.77
CA ARG A 103 -4.90 7.60 17.28
C ARG A 103 -5.19 8.91 16.57
N LYS A 104 -5.78 8.87 15.37
CA LYS A 104 -5.98 10.06 14.54
C LYS A 104 -7.43 10.24 14.11
N LEU A 105 -8.11 9.17 13.67
CA LEU A 105 -9.44 9.29 13.09
C LEU A 105 -10.54 9.25 14.15
N LEU A 106 -10.57 8.22 15.00
CA LEU A 106 -11.58 8.07 16.05
C LEU A 106 -11.67 9.28 17.00
N PRO A 107 -10.56 9.92 17.43
CA PRO A 107 -10.64 11.14 18.24
C PRO A 107 -11.31 12.33 17.53
N GLY A 108 -11.36 12.31 16.19
CA GLY A 108 -12.03 13.32 15.38
C GLY A 108 -13.47 12.95 14.98
N VAL A 109 -14.00 11.83 15.47
CA VAL A 109 -15.40 11.44 15.25
C VAL A 109 -16.26 12.09 16.32
N PHE A 110 -17.15 12.98 15.89
CA PHE A 110 -18.08 13.68 16.75
C PHE A 110 -19.49 13.14 16.56
N ASP A 111 -20.26 13.12 17.65
CA ASP A 111 -21.68 12.77 17.62
C ASP A 111 -22.48 13.98 17.09
N LEU A 112 -22.48 14.12 15.76
CA LEU A 112 -23.20 15.16 15.04
C LEU A 112 -24.42 14.56 14.34
N PRO A 113 -25.51 15.34 14.16
CA PRO A 113 -26.65 14.92 13.37
C PRO A 113 -26.20 14.42 11.99
N GLN A 114 -26.53 13.17 11.69
CA GLN A 114 -26.22 12.56 10.41
C GLN A 114 -27.11 13.16 9.32
N VAL A 115 -26.51 13.50 8.20
CA VAL A 115 -27.21 13.96 6.99
C VAL A 115 -27.32 12.77 6.05
N TYR A 116 -28.48 12.59 5.42
CA TYR A 116 -28.75 11.48 4.50
C TYR A 116 -29.26 11.97 3.15
N GLY A 117 -29.24 11.10 2.15
CA GLY A 117 -29.82 11.39 0.83
C GLY A 117 -29.03 12.43 0.05
N VAL A 118 -29.74 13.36 -0.60
CA VAL A 118 -29.16 14.35 -1.52
C VAL A 118 -28.20 15.30 -0.78
N ASP A 119 -28.61 15.82 0.38
CA ASP A 119 -27.80 16.74 1.18
C ASP A 119 -26.45 16.10 1.61
N ALA A 120 -26.46 14.81 1.94
CA ALA A 120 -25.24 14.07 2.25
C ALA A 120 -24.32 13.91 1.03
N ALA A 121 -24.91 13.61 -0.13
CA ALA A 121 -24.17 13.48 -1.38
C ALA A 121 -23.54 14.82 -1.81
N GLU A 122 -24.27 15.93 -1.66
CA GLU A 122 -23.77 17.28 -1.96
C GLU A 122 -22.65 17.70 -1.00
N SER A 123 -22.83 17.47 0.31
CA SER A 123 -21.79 17.72 1.31
C SER A 123 -20.51 16.92 1.03
N LEU A 124 -20.67 15.63 0.71
CA LEU A 124 -19.55 14.76 0.33
C LEU A 124 -18.87 15.23 -0.96
N ALA A 125 -19.63 15.61 -1.99
CA ALA A 125 -19.06 16.12 -3.24
C ALA A 125 -18.26 17.41 -3.02
N LYS A 126 -18.77 18.32 -2.19
CA LYS A 126 -18.09 19.56 -1.81
C LYS A 126 -16.78 19.27 -1.06
N LEU A 127 -16.80 18.36 -0.09
CA LEU A 127 -15.59 17.95 0.63
C LEU A 127 -14.59 17.27 -0.30
N ALA A 128 -15.05 16.36 -1.16
CA ALA A 128 -14.20 15.67 -2.13
C ALA A 128 -13.52 16.65 -3.10
N ALA A 129 -14.21 17.71 -3.51
CA ALA A 129 -13.64 18.77 -4.35
C ALA A 129 -12.57 19.61 -3.62
N GLN A 130 -12.61 19.66 -2.28
CA GLN A 130 -11.61 20.36 -1.46
C GLN A 130 -10.38 19.48 -1.15
N LEU A 131 -10.51 18.15 -1.26
CA LEU A 131 -9.39 17.24 -1.04
C LEU A 131 -8.47 17.25 -2.27
N SER A 132 -7.26 17.76 -2.10
CA SER A 132 -6.25 17.78 -3.15
C SER A 132 -5.68 16.37 -3.38
N ALA A 133 -5.82 15.85 -4.59
CA ALA A 133 -4.97 14.75 -5.05
C ALA A 133 -3.53 15.25 -5.28
N PRO A 134 -2.50 14.40 -5.10
CA PRO A 134 -1.15 14.74 -5.51
C PRO A 134 -1.15 15.10 -7.00
N GLN A 135 -0.63 16.28 -7.33
CA GLN A 135 -0.50 16.73 -8.71
C GLN A 135 0.93 16.56 -9.20
N ALA A 136 1.07 16.18 -10.47
CA ALA A 136 2.37 16.11 -11.13
C ALA A 136 3.02 17.49 -11.11
N ARG A 137 4.32 17.53 -10.83
CA ARG A 137 5.12 18.75 -10.76
C ARG A 137 6.28 18.67 -11.75
N PRO A 138 6.93 19.79 -12.08
CA PRO A 138 8.21 19.75 -12.78
C PRO A 138 9.26 18.97 -11.98
N MET A 139 10.25 18.42 -12.69
CA MET A 139 11.42 17.80 -12.05
C MET A 139 12.12 18.80 -11.11
N PRO A 140 12.42 18.42 -9.85
CA PRO A 140 13.17 19.27 -8.93
C PRO A 140 14.55 19.63 -9.49
N GLU A 141 15.02 20.87 -9.26
CA GLU A 141 16.33 21.32 -9.76
C GLU A 141 17.48 20.42 -9.33
N GLY A 142 17.49 19.99 -8.06
CA GLY A 142 18.52 19.10 -7.53
C GLY A 142 18.56 17.73 -8.21
N ALA A 143 17.45 17.27 -8.79
CA ALA A 143 17.40 16.01 -9.50
C ALA A 143 18.18 16.06 -10.82
N LYS A 144 18.47 17.24 -11.40
CA LYS A 144 19.27 17.37 -12.64
C LYS A 144 20.68 16.79 -12.51
N ALA A 145 21.21 16.65 -11.29
CA ALA A 145 22.49 16.03 -11.03
C ALA A 145 22.46 14.49 -11.10
N PHE A 146 21.27 13.89 -11.13
CA PHE A 146 21.10 12.45 -11.29
C PHE A 146 21.51 12.03 -12.72
N PRO A 147 22.20 10.89 -12.89
CA PRO A 147 22.65 10.43 -14.20
C PRO A 147 21.51 9.80 -15.00
N PHE A 148 20.53 10.61 -15.43
CA PHE A 148 19.41 10.13 -16.25
C PHE A 148 19.91 9.50 -17.57
N GLY A 149 19.23 8.44 -18.01
CA GLY A 149 19.57 7.65 -19.20
C GLY A 149 20.82 6.78 -19.07
N ARG A 150 21.53 6.82 -17.93
CA ARG A 150 22.64 5.92 -17.65
C ARG A 150 22.12 4.65 -16.98
N ARG A 151 22.75 3.52 -17.32
CA ARG A 151 22.38 2.22 -16.76
C ARG A 151 23.08 2.08 -15.41
N ILE A 152 22.31 1.77 -14.37
CA ILE A 152 22.87 1.34 -13.08
C ILE A 152 22.89 -0.19 -13.09
N GLY A 153 24.08 -0.76 -13.29
CA GLY A 153 24.30 -2.20 -13.25
C GLY A 153 24.56 -2.69 -11.83
N PHE A 154 23.90 -3.77 -11.44
CA PHE A 154 24.23 -4.54 -10.23
C PHE A 154 25.00 -5.77 -10.70
N GLY A 155 26.06 -6.17 -9.99
CA GLY A 155 27.01 -7.21 -10.44
C GLY A 155 26.37 -8.54 -10.87
N PRO A 156 27.15 -9.52 -11.38
CA PRO A 156 26.61 -10.72 -12.04
C PRO A 156 25.62 -11.54 -11.20
N GLU A 157 25.69 -11.44 -9.88
CA GLU A 157 24.75 -12.11 -8.97
C GLU A 157 23.41 -11.38 -8.76
N GLY A 158 23.28 -10.13 -9.23
CA GLY A 158 22.13 -9.25 -9.05
C GLY A 158 21.89 -8.82 -7.59
N ALA A 159 20.95 -7.89 -7.36
CA ALA A 159 20.46 -7.55 -6.03
C ALA A 159 19.25 -8.41 -5.68
N ALA A 160 19.30 -9.23 -4.63
CA ALA A 160 18.12 -9.96 -4.18
C ALA A 160 17.03 -8.98 -3.73
N LEU A 161 15.86 -9.04 -4.37
CA LEU A 161 14.68 -8.23 -4.00
C LEU A 161 13.81 -8.91 -2.94
N PHE A 162 14.08 -10.19 -2.65
CA PHE A 162 13.36 -11.02 -1.70
C PHE A 162 14.35 -11.91 -0.95
N ASP A 163 14.13 -12.10 0.36
CA ASP A 163 14.99 -12.90 1.25
C ASP A 163 14.85 -14.42 1.02
N SER A 164 13.79 -14.86 0.34
CA SER A 164 13.53 -16.28 0.07
C SER A 164 14.34 -16.81 -1.11
N GLY A 165 15.61 -17.18 -0.88
CA GLY A 165 16.48 -18.18 -1.56
C GLY A 165 16.47 -18.41 -3.09
N ALA A 166 15.33 -18.33 -3.78
CA ALA A 166 15.15 -18.45 -5.23
C ALA A 166 14.43 -17.21 -5.81
N GLY A 167 14.69 -16.04 -5.22
CA GLY A 167 13.92 -14.81 -5.41
C GLY A 167 14.25 -14.02 -6.69
N LEU A 168 13.36 -13.07 -6.99
CA LEU A 168 13.57 -12.03 -8.00
C LEU A 168 14.82 -11.22 -7.66
N LYS A 169 15.65 -10.97 -8.66
CA LYS A 169 16.90 -10.21 -8.53
C LYS A 169 16.88 -9.01 -9.44
N LEU A 170 17.27 -7.85 -8.94
CA LEU A 170 17.48 -6.65 -9.73
C LEU A 170 18.84 -6.75 -10.44
N MET A 171 18.82 -6.69 -11.77
CA MET A 171 20.01 -6.79 -12.62
C MET A 171 20.48 -5.41 -13.06
N SER A 172 19.53 -4.54 -13.44
CA SER A 172 19.84 -3.15 -13.73
C SER A 172 18.64 -2.22 -13.51
N LEU A 173 18.95 -0.94 -13.32
CA LEU A 173 17.98 0.14 -13.24
C LEU A 173 18.43 1.26 -14.18
N THR A 174 17.58 1.66 -15.12
CA THR A 174 17.78 2.87 -15.91
C THR A 174 16.61 3.80 -15.62
N VAL A 175 16.90 5.07 -15.30
CA VAL A 175 15.87 6.09 -15.12
C VAL A 175 16.15 7.19 -16.13
N ASP A 176 15.20 7.44 -17.01
CA ASP A 176 15.13 8.57 -17.94
C ASP A 176 14.21 9.64 -17.37
N ASP A 177 14.11 10.81 -18.00
CA ASP A 177 13.34 11.97 -17.51
C ASP A 177 11.90 11.68 -17.07
N ALA A 178 11.23 10.70 -17.70
CA ALA A 178 9.84 10.34 -17.41
C ALA A 178 9.56 8.82 -17.40
N LYS A 179 10.59 7.99 -17.54
CA LYS A 179 10.46 6.52 -17.63
C LYS A 179 11.56 5.85 -16.83
N ALA A 180 11.25 4.70 -16.26
CA ALA A 180 12.23 3.84 -15.64
C ALA A 180 12.13 2.44 -16.23
N ARG A 181 13.29 1.87 -16.56
CA ARG A 181 13.45 0.48 -16.98
C ARG A 181 14.10 -0.29 -15.83
N ILE A 182 13.35 -1.24 -15.29
CA ILE A 182 13.75 -2.08 -14.16
C ILE A 182 13.97 -3.48 -14.72
N GLU A 183 15.22 -3.89 -14.82
CA GLU A 183 15.60 -5.20 -15.32
C GLU A 183 15.82 -6.14 -14.15
N MET A 184 15.10 -7.26 -14.17
CA MET A 184 15.19 -8.32 -13.18
C MET A 184 15.56 -9.64 -13.85
N ASN A 185 16.11 -10.59 -13.11
CA ASN A 185 16.43 -11.93 -13.62
C ASN A 185 15.21 -12.66 -14.24
N ALA A 186 14.00 -12.24 -13.90
CA ALA A 186 12.75 -12.82 -14.34
C ALA A 186 12.08 -12.07 -15.50
N GLY A 187 12.60 -10.90 -15.90
CA GLY A 187 12.09 -10.06 -16.98
C GLY A 187 12.27 -8.56 -16.72
N VAL A 188 11.58 -7.73 -17.51
CA VAL A 188 11.74 -6.27 -17.49
C VAL A 188 10.40 -5.59 -17.19
N VAL A 189 10.45 -4.54 -16.36
CA VAL A 189 9.33 -3.64 -16.14
C VAL A 189 9.70 -2.25 -16.65
N GLU A 190 8.90 -1.73 -17.57
CA GLU A 190 8.97 -0.33 -17.98
C GLU A 190 7.84 0.45 -17.32
N ALA A 191 8.21 1.46 -16.55
CA ALA A 191 7.27 2.30 -15.84
C ALA A 191 7.48 3.77 -16.24
N GLU A 192 6.49 4.36 -16.90
CA GLU A 192 6.38 5.81 -16.91
C GLU A 192 6.09 6.31 -15.50
N TYR A 193 6.60 7.49 -15.16
CA TYR A 193 6.38 8.11 -13.85
C TYR A 193 6.10 9.61 -13.99
N ALA A 194 5.62 10.21 -12.91
CA ALA A 194 5.53 11.66 -12.75
C ALA A 194 6.18 12.08 -11.42
N TRP A 195 6.62 13.34 -11.34
CA TRP A 195 7.20 13.90 -10.13
C TRP A 195 6.10 14.33 -9.15
N GLY A 196 6.17 13.88 -7.90
CA GLY A 196 5.26 14.28 -6.82
C GLY A 196 3.84 13.70 -6.91
N ALA A 197 3.54 12.88 -7.93
CA ALA A 197 2.25 12.23 -8.11
C ALA A 197 2.37 10.89 -8.83
N PRO A 198 1.44 9.94 -8.57
CA PRO A 198 1.39 8.69 -9.30
C PRO A 198 0.94 8.92 -10.76
N LYS A 199 1.69 8.38 -11.71
CA LYS A 199 1.28 8.25 -13.12
C LYS A 199 0.82 6.82 -13.36
N ILE A 200 -0.41 6.64 -13.83
CA ILE A 200 -0.96 5.31 -14.16
C ILE A 200 -0.46 4.89 -15.53
N ASN A 201 0.09 3.69 -15.62
CA ASN A 201 0.53 3.07 -16.86
C ASN A 201 -0.44 1.93 -17.16
N ALA A 202 -1.21 2.07 -18.23
CA ALA A 202 -2.21 1.09 -18.61
C ALA A 202 -1.53 -0.19 -19.13
N ALA A 203 -1.77 -1.30 -18.44
CA ALA A 203 -1.44 -2.66 -18.87
C ALA A 203 0.01 -2.88 -19.43
N PRO A 204 1.09 -2.41 -18.78
CA PRO A 204 2.42 -2.85 -19.17
C PRO A 204 2.54 -4.36 -19.12
N GLN A 205 3.23 -4.91 -20.14
CA GLN A 205 3.62 -6.30 -20.18
C GLN A 205 4.72 -6.53 -19.13
N ILE A 206 4.42 -7.38 -18.16
CA ILE A 206 5.38 -7.77 -17.14
C ILE A 206 5.69 -9.24 -17.34
N ALA A 207 6.93 -9.52 -17.72
CA ALA A 207 7.47 -10.87 -17.71
C ALA A 207 8.06 -11.12 -16.31
N LEU A 208 7.45 -12.01 -15.54
CA LEU A 208 8.00 -12.51 -14.29
C LEU A 208 7.97 -14.04 -14.35
N GLY A 209 9.14 -14.67 -14.46
CA GLY A 209 9.29 -16.12 -14.42
C GLY A 209 8.79 -16.83 -15.66
N GLY A 210 8.86 -16.17 -16.83
CA GLY A 210 8.44 -16.72 -18.12
C GLY A 210 6.94 -16.59 -18.43
N TRP A 211 6.13 -16.09 -17.48
CA TRP A 211 4.73 -15.77 -17.70
C TRP A 211 4.58 -14.26 -17.91
N ALA A 212 4.13 -13.86 -19.10
CA ALA A 212 3.76 -12.48 -19.38
C ALA A 212 2.33 -12.24 -18.87
N ARG A 213 2.16 -11.23 -18.02
CA ARG A 213 0.83 -10.72 -17.66
C ARG A 213 0.79 -9.22 -17.85
N GLU A 214 -0.37 -8.75 -18.27
CA GLU A 214 -0.69 -7.33 -18.19
C GLU A 214 -1.01 -7.00 -16.73
N ALA A 215 -0.29 -6.04 -16.17
CA ALA A 215 -0.62 -5.49 -14.87
C ALA A 215 -0.65 -3.97 -14.98
N VAL A 216 -1.71 -3.34 -14.49
CA VAL A 216 -1.71 -1.88 -14.38
C VAL A 216 -0.77 -1.48 -13.26
N ILE A 217 0.20 -0.63 -13.55
CA ILE A 217 1.12 -0.10 -12.54
C ILE A 217 0.97 1.41 -12.43
N SER A 218 1.51 1.98 -11.35
CA SER A 218 1.76 3.40 -11.28
C SER A 218 3.22 3.70 -10.94
N GLY A 219 3.81 4.64 -11.66
CA GLY A 219 5.15 5.16 -11.40
C GLY A 219 5.09 6.55 -10.76
N GLN A 220 5.96 6.79 -9.79
CA GLN A 220 6.14 8.09 -9.16
C GLN A 220 7.61 8.32 -8.84
N ALA A 221 8.10 9.53 -9.08
CA ALA A 221 9.41 9.97 -8.63
C ALA A 221 9.30 11.12 -7.62
N ASP A 222 10.19 11.13 -6.65
CA ASP A 222 10.41 12.22 -5.70
C ASP A 222 11.91 12.45 -5.53
N TRP A 223 12.31 13.66 -5.15
CA TRP A 223 13.71 13.99 -4.88
C TRP A 223 13.89 14.41 -3.42
N ASP A 224 14.90 13.85 -2.78
CA ASP A 224 15.36 14.23 -1.44
C ASP A 224 16.83 14.64 -1.58
N GLY A 225 17.17 15.87 -1.17
CA GLY A 225 18.53 16.41 -1.38
C GLY A 225 19.64 15.59 -0.72
N GLU A 226 19.33 14.84 0.34
CA GLU A 226 20.31 14.00 1.04
C GLU A 226 20.30 12.55 0.56
N LYS A 227 19.11 12.04 0.19
CA LYS A 227 18.86 10.63 -0.16
C LYS A 227 18.81 10.35 -1.66
N GLY A 228 18.78 11.40 -2.49
CA GLY A 228 18.74 11.30 -3.95
C GLY A 228 17.34 11.03 -4.50
N LEU A 229 17.29 10.25 -5.58
CA LEU A 229 16.07 9.91 -6.29
C LEU A 229 15.29 8.85 -5.50
N ARG A 230 14.00 9.09 -5.28
CA ARG A 230 13.05 8.06 -4.89
C ARG A 230 12.15 7.72 -6.06
N LEU A 231 12.27 6.52 -6.60
CA LEU A 231 11.36 5.96 -7.60
C LEU A 231 10.43 4.94 -6.93
N SER A 232 9.12 5.05 -7.12
CA SER A 232 8.14 4.07 -6.65
C SER A 232 7.35 3.51 -7.82
N VAL A 233 7.31 2.18 -7.93
CA VAL A 233 6.45 1.44 -8.86
C VAL A 233 5.46 0.61 -8.03
N ARG A 234 4.17 0.85 -8.26
CA ARG A 234 3.08 0.18 -7.53
C ARG A 234 2.23 -0.63 -8.49
N TYR A 235 1.96 -1.87 -8.15
CA TYR A 235 1.09 -2.74 -8.93
C TYR A 235 -0.35 -2.52 -8.45
N LEU A 236 -1.19 -1.94 -9.29
CA LEU A 236 -2.55 -1.59 -8.89
C LEU A 236 -3.40 -2.86 -8.79
N GLY A 237 -4.10 -3.00 -7.67
CA GLY A 237 -4.88 -4.20 -7.35
C GLY A 237 -4.08 -5.30 -6.64
N GLU A 238 -2.76 -5.15 -6.51
CA GLU A 238 -1.87 -6.10 -5.87
C GLU A 238 -1.22 -5.45 -4.62
N PRO A 239 -0.92 -6.21 -3.56
CA PRO A 239 -0.21 -5.70 -2.39
C PRO A 239 1.30 -5.56 -2.65
N LEU A 240 1.69 -5.15 -3.86
CA LEU A 240 3.08 -5.06 -4.30
C LEU A 240 3.45 -3.63 -4.68
N THR A 241 4.32 -3.04 -3.88
CA THR A 241 5.08 -1.83 -4.24
C THR A 241 6.56 -2.16 -4.22
N ILE A 242 7.28 -1.65 -5.21
CA ILE A 242 8.73 -1.64 -5.27
C ILE A 242 9.18 -0.18 -5.26
N ARG A 243 9.98 0.20 -4.27
CA ARG A 243 10.56 1.54 -4.15
C ARG A 243 12.07 1.44 -4.20
N PHE A 244 12.68 2.30 -5.00
CA PHE A 244 14.12 2.48 -5.11
C PHE A 244 14.47 3.86 -4.57
N ASP A 245 15.23 3.93 -3.49
CA ASP A 245 15.93 5.16 -3.11
C ASP A 245 17.37 5.04 -3.65
N VAL A 246 17.75 5.91 -4.59
CA VAL A 246 18.99 5.85 -5.37
C VAL A 246 19.82 7.11 -5.11
N LYS A 247 21.05 6.90 -4.62
CA LYS A 247 22.06 7.95 -4.47
C LYS A 247 23.27 7.61 -5.32
N THR A 248 23.79 8.57 -6.06
CA THR A 248 24.95 8.38 -6.95
C THR A 248 26.12 9.26 -6.52
N ASP A 249 27.34 8.73 -6.58
CA ASP A 249 28.58 9.44 -6.27
C ASP A 249 29.72 8.95 -7.17
N GLY A 250 30.27 9.83 -8.01
CA GLY A 250 31.49 9.55 -8.79
C GLY A 250 31.47 8.27 -9.66
N GLY A 251 30.29 7.80 -10.09
CA GLY A 251 30.11 6.57 -10.86
C GLY A 251 29.65 5.35 -10.05
N ALA A 252 29.63 5.43 -8.72
CA ALA A 252 28.96 4.46 -7.85
C ALA A 252 27.48 4.84 -7.65
N ALA A 253 26.63 3.84 -7.42
CA ALA A 253 25.23 4.01 -7.08
C ALA A 253 24.87 3.19 -5.83
N HIS A 254 24.46 3.86 -4.76
CA HIS A 254 23.92 3.26 -3.56
C HIS A 254 22.41 3.17 -3.68
N VAL A 255 21.86 1.96 -3.79
CA VAL A 255 20.43 1.74 -4.00
C VAL A 255 19.84 1.00 -2.81
N ARG A 256 18.83 1.60 -2.20
CA ARG A 256 17.97 0.92 -1.23
C ARG A 256 16.67 0.52 -1.92
N VAL A 257 16.43 -0.78 -2.03
CA VAL A 257 15.19 -1.31 -2.58
C VAL A 257 14.26 -1.76 -1.46
N MET A 258 13.01 -1.36 -1.55
CA MET A 258 11.95 -1.73 -0.61
C MET A 258 10.83 -2.38 -1.40
N ALA A 259 10.59 -3.65 -1.16
CA ALA A 259 9.48 -4.40 -1.74
C ALA A 259 8.50 -4.80 -0.65
N THR A 260 7.21 -4.49 -0.81
CA THR A 260 6.19 -4.75 0.21
C THR A 260 6.18 -6.21 0.72
N LEU A 261 6.45 -7.17 -0.16
CA LEU A 261 6.49 -8.61 0.16
C LEU A 261 7.92 -9.18 0.21
N GLY A 262 8.93 -8.37 -0.12
CA GLY A 262 10.34 -8.78 -0.20
C GLY A 262 11.24 -8.18 0.88
N GLY A 263 10.71 -7.25 1.67
CA GLY A 263 11.45 -6.55 2.71
C GLY A 263 12.29 -5.40 2.15
N VAL A 264 13.42 -5.13 2.81
CA VAL A 264 14.31 -4.03 2.48
C VAL A 264 15.71 -4.60 2.22
N CYS A 265 16.28 -4.29 1.06
CA CYS A 265 17.66 -4.59 0.75
C CYS A 265 18.44 -3.33 0.36
N ARG A 266 19.76 -3.38 0.55
CA ARG A 266 20.70 -2.35 0.08
C ARG A 266 21.65 -3.02 -0.90
N VAL A 267 21.91 -2.36 -2.00
CA VAL A 267 22.80 -2.85 -3.04
C VAL A 267 23.65 -1.72 -3.60
N GLU A 268 24.89 -2.07 -3.90
CA GLU A 268 25.85 -1.23 -4.61
C GLU A 268 25.78 -1.54 -6.11
N GLY A 269 25.66 -0.49 -6.92
CA GLY A 269 25.66 -0.55 -8.37
C GLY A 269 26.73 0.36 -8.96
N ARG A 270 26.96 0.21 -10.27
CA ARG A 270 27.82 1.10 -11.05
C ARG A 270 27.01 1.81 -12.11
N VAL A 271 27.26 3.10 -12.26
CA VAL A 271 26.68 3.92 -13.33
C VAL A 271 27.53 3.71 -14.58
N GLU A 272 26.92 3.12 -15.61
CA GLU A 272 27.51 2.76 -16.90
C GLU A 272 27.05 3.69 -18.02
#